data_AF-I4EKK6-F1
#
_entry.id   AF-I4EKK6-F1
#
_cell.length_a   1.000
_cell.length_b   1.000
_cell.length_c   1.000
_cell.angle_alpha   90.00
_cell.angle_beta   90.00
_cell.angle_gamma   90.00
#
_symmetry.space_group_name_H-M   'P 1'
#
loop_
_entity.id
_entity.type
_entity.pdbx_description
1 polymer ?
#
loop_
_entity_poly.entity_id
_entity_poly.type
_entity_poly.pdbx_seq_one_letter_code
_entity_poly.pdbx_strand_id
1 'polypeptide(L)'
;MGIRPIQAPSIRKRIVILANSFKHQGRCIAGRIVSVRPNGSLDVGDWVRPVSELGTGQLSEDHYRLQNGGLAKILDIVDVPCLKKQNDPVQPENWIVGMNNPWSRIGSLGVARISNLVENPQNLWLEPEGRTDRISARHVAIHPPKQSLYLLDLDECNIKRDARGGYRLHFTYNGTDYSLKITDPLFEPQFEARTVGRSEGPMKKVVVCVSLGVLYEGYHYKLVASVIQPMATRSLFTVGHSSLSIEEFIALLKQHNVEAIADVRSKPFSRRFPHFSQKPLQNALRNTGIQYVFLGKELGARRDEQETYEHGQARYERIAECVAFRDGLQRVMNGTAKYRIALMCAEKDPLACHRTILVCRHLRDFGFNISHILSNGRTETHAAAERRLMAEERISLNQMDFFDSELEGDSPIDRAYASRGDKIAFRIGEPADEDFYDRVYTEKR
;
A
#
# COMPACT_ATOMS: atom_id res chain seq x y z
N MET A 1 6.64 40.40 -27.99
CA MET A 1 7.67 39.65 -27.24
C MET A 1 7.00 39.04 -26.02
N GLY A 2 6.60 37.77 -26.11
CA GLY A 2 6.08 37.04 -24.95
C GLY A 2 7.25 36.53 -24.12
N ILE A 3 7.44 37.09 -22.93
CA ILE A 3 8.41 36.60 -21.96
C ILE A 3 7.89 35.24 -21.50
N ARG A 4 8.51 34.14 -21.96
CA ARG A 4 8.33 32.83 -21.31
C ARG A 4 8.82 33.00 -19.86
N PRO A 5 8.02 32.68 -18.83
CA PRO A 5 8.54 32.68 -17.48
C PRO A 5 9.63 31.61 -17.43
N ILE A 6 10.85 32.04 -17.11
CA ILE A 6 11.97 31.15 -16.83
C ILE A 6 11.53 30.32 -15.62
N GLN A 7 11.16 29.06 -15.84
CA GLN A 7 10.85 28.12 -14.77
C GLN A 7 12.13 28.01 -13.92
N ALA A 8 12.10 28.57 -12.71
CA ALA A 8 13.22 28.42 -11.79
C ALA A 8 13.55 26.92 -11.64
N PRO A 9 14.84 26.54 -11.58
CA PRO A 9 15.21 25.13 -11.46
C PRO A 9 14.58 24.56 -10.19
N SER A 10 13.67 23.60 -10.34
CA SER A 10 13.03 22.94 -9.21
C SER A 10 13.98 21.89 -8.63
N ILE A 11 14.22 21.97 -7.33
CA ILE A 11 14.96 20.97 -6.58
C ILE A 11 14.00 19.82 -6.33
N ARG A 12 14.26 18.66 -6.94
CA ARG A 12 13.46 17.45 -6.69
C ARG A 12 13.83 16.82 -5.36
N LYS A 13 12.82 16.56 -4.54
CA LYS A 13 12.96 15.82 -3.29
C LYS A 13 12.11 14.56 -3.32
N ARG A 14 12.79 13.41 -3.28
CA ARG A 14 12.14 12.11 -3.15
C ARG A 14 11.79 11.87 -1.70
N ILE A 15 10.50 11.82 -1.38
CA ILE A 15 10.01 11.63 -0.02
C ILE A 15 9.01 10.48 0.05
N VAL A 16 8.95 9.81 1.20
CA VAL A 16 7.77 9.01 1.57
C VAL A 16 6.82 9.89 2.38
N ILE A 17 5.56 9.96 1.97
CA ILE A 17 4.55 10.76 2.66
C ILE A 17 4.16 10.08 3.97
N LEU A 18 4.30 10.79 5.08
CA LEU A 18 4.01 10.28 6.43
C LEU A 18 2.92 11.10 7.13
N ALA A 19 2.56 12.27 6.60
CA ALA A 19 1.43 13.07 7.04
C ALA A 19 0.67 13.61 5.83
N ASN A 20 -0.66 13.58 5.90
CA ASN A 20 -1.56 14.29 5.01
C ASN A 20 -2.78 14.73 5.83
N SER A 21 -2.64 15.82 6.58
CA SER A 21 -3.63 16.27 7.55
C SER A 21 -4.36 17.53 7.07
N PHE A 22 -5.47 17.89 7.72
CA PHE A 22 -6.07 19.21 7.54
C PHE A 22 -5.20 20.31 8.15
N LYS A 23 -5.08 21.44 7.45
CA LYS A 23 -4.53 22.71 7.93
C LYS A 23 -5.43 23.84 7.45
N HIS A 24 -6.26 24.38 8.34
CA HIS A 24 -7.34 25.32 8.00
C HIS A 24 -8.24 24.75 6.89
N GLN A 25 -8.37 25.44 5.74
CA GLN A 25 -9.14 25.01 4.57
C GLN A 25 -8.34 24.17 3.55
N GLY A 26 -7.05 23.90 3.81
CA GLY A 26 -6.18 23.13 2.91
C GLY A 26 -5.54 21.91 3.58
N ARG A 27 -4.46 21.41 2.98
CA ARG A 27 -3.69 20.26 3.46
C ARG A 27 -2.33 20.64 4.02
N CYS A 28 -1.88 19.87 5.00
CA CYS A 28 -0.47 19.79 5.40
C CYS A 28 0.03 18.40 5.02
N ILE A 29 0.93 18.35 4.04
CA ILE A 29 1.61 17.12 3.64
C ILE A 29 3.04 17.20 4.12
N ALA A 30 3.57 16.11 4.66
CA ALA A 30 4.97 16.02 5.02
C ALA A 30 5.48 14.58 4.91
N GLY A 31 6.78 14.45 4.70
CA GLY A 31 7.45 13.17 4.52
C GLY A 31 8.93 13.24 4.81
N ARG A 32 9.59 12.08 4.85
CA ARG A 32 11.05 11.98 4.99
C ARG A 32 11.69 11.67 3.65
N ILE A 33 12.86 12.25 3.41
CA ILE A 33 13.65 11.94 2.21
C ILE A 33 13.98 10.45 2.23
N VAL A 34 13.83 9.77 1.09
CA VAL A 34 14.16 8.35 0.96
C VAL A 34 14.93 8.06 -0.32
N SER A 35 15.93 7.19 -0.23
CA SER A 35 16.55 6.53 -1.37
C SER A 35 16.60 5.02 -1.14
N VAL A 36 16.42 4.26 -2.22
CA VAL A 36 16.47 2.79 -2.17
C VAL A 36 17.86 2.38 -2.62
N ARG A 37 18.61 1.70 -1.74
CA ARG A 37 19.90 1.12 -2.08
C ARG A 37 19.71 -0.09 -3.02
N PRO A 38 20.74 -0.48 -3.80
CA PRO A 38 20.66 -1.65 -4.71
C PRO A 38 20.29 -2.97 -4.01
N ASN A 39 20.61 -3.12 -2.72
CA ASN A 39 20.24 -4.27 -1.90
C ASN A 39 18.78 -4.23 -1.38
N GLY A 40 18.01 -3.19 -1.73
CA GLY A 40 16.63 -2.99 -1.34
C GLY A 40 16.40 -2.34 0.04
N SER A 41 17.46 -1.94 0.75
CA SER A 41 17.35 -1.15 1.99
C SER A 41 17.00 0.30 1.70
N LEU A 42 16.34 0.97 2.65
CA LEU A 42 15.99 2.39 2.56
C LEU A 42 17.00 3.22 3.34
N ASP A 43 17.61 4.19 2.68
CA ASP A 43 18.24 5.32 3.34
C ASP A 43 17.18 6.37 3.62
N VAL A 44 17.19 6.88 4.85
CA VAL A 44 16.20 7.84 5.32
C VAL A 44 16.91 9.14 5.70
N GLY A 45 16.53 10.22 5.05
CA GLY A 45 17.06 11.56 5.27
C GLY A 45 16.13 12.44 6.09
N ASP A 46 16.33 13.75 5.93
CA ASP A 46 15.60 14.79 6.66
C ASP A 46 14.11 14.83 6.32
N TRP A 47 13.35 15.47 7.20
CA TRP A 47 11.97 15.86 6.94
C TRP A 47 11.86 16.90 5.84
N VAL A 48 10.75 16.82 5.09
CA VAL A 48 10.34 17.78 4.07
C VAL A 48 8.84 18.00 4.24
N ARG A 49 8.45 19.26 4.40
CA ARG A 49 7.06 19.70 4.40
C ARG A 49 6.82 20.61 3.20
N PRO A 50 6.22 20.10 2.11
CA PRO A 50 5.80 20.94 1.01
C PRO A 50 4.76 21.97 1.50
N VAL A 51 4.98 23.24 1.18
CA VAL A 51 4.09 24.35 1.52
C VAL A 51 3.84 25.19 0.28
N SER A 52 2.63 25.75 0.17
CA SER A 52 2.32 26.67 -0.93
C SER A 52 2.97 28.04 -0.71
N GLU A 53 2.99 28.85 -1.76
CA GLU A 53 3.36 30.27 -1.70
C GLU A 53 2.29 31.14 -1.02
N LEU A 54 1.13 30.56 -0.66
CA LEU A 54 -0.05 31.29 -0.23
C LEU A 54 -0.33 31.12 1.27
N GLY A 55 -0.82 32.19 1.89
CA GLY A 55 -1.37 32.17 3.26
C GLY A 55 -0.41 31.59 4.30
N THR A 56 -0.86 30.56 5.03
CA THR A 56 -0.05 29.86 6.04
C THR A 56 0.74 28.67 5.46
N GLY A 57 0.85 28.58 4.13
CA GLY A 57 1.54 27.50 3.43
C GLY A 57 0.71 26.22 3.25
N GLN A 58 -0.61 26.28 3.40
CA GLN A 58 -1.48 25.13 3.17
C GLN A 58 -1.54 24.75 1.67
N LEU A 59 -1.60 23.46 1.37
CA LEU A 59 -1.69 22.96 0.00
C LEU A 59 -3.14 22.80 -0.43
N SER A 60 -3.48 23.22 -1.65
CA SER A 60 -4.68 22.76 -2.37
C SER A 60 -4.40 21.42 -3.06
N GLU A 61 -5.43 20.74 -3.54
CA GLU A 61 -5.29 19.48 -4.28
C GLU A 61 -4.35 19.57 -5.48
N ASP A 62 -4.37 20.70 -6.19
CA ASP A 62 -3.52 20.90 -7.38
C ASP A 62 -2.03 20.95 -7.03
N HIS A 63 -1.67 21.34 -5.81
CA HIS A 63 -0.26 21.36 -5.40
C HIS A 63 0.32 19.95 -5.24
N TYR A 64 -0.49 18.94 -4.93
CA TYR A 64 -0.04 17.56 -4.67
C TYR A 64 -0.72 16.52 -5.56
N ARG A 65 -1.29 16.99 -6.67
CA ARG A 65 -1.80 16.13 -7.74
C ARG A 65 -0.63 15.45 -8.42
N LEU A 66 -0.77 14.14 -8.59
CA LEU A 66 0.17 13.29 -9.29
C LEU A 66 0.00 13.49 -10.80
N GLN A 67 1.05 13.20 -11.57
CA GLN A 67 1.03 13.27 -13.03
C GLN A 67 -0.10 12.43 -13.68
N ASN A 68 -0.51 11.34 -13.04
CA ASN A 68 -1.62 10.50 -13.49
C ASN A 68 -3.02 11.02 -13.08
N GLY A 69 -3.12 12.25 -12.56
CA GLY A 69 -4.36 12.88 -12.11
C GLY A 69 -4.82 12.51 -10.69
N GLY A 70 -4.25 11.44 -10.11
CA GLY A 70 -4.51 11.03 -8.73
C GLY A 70 -3.95 12.01 -7.70
N LEU A 71 -4.34 11.85 -6.44
CA LEU A 71 -3.79 12.64 -5.32
C LEU A 71 -2.78 11.80 -4.54
N ALA A 72 -1.67 12.42 -4.11
CA ALA A 72 -0.67 11.75 -3.29
C ALA A 72 -1.22 11.35 -1.91
N LYS A 73 -0.91 10.14 -1.45
CA LYS A 73 -1.44 9.53 -0.23
C LYS A 73 -0.33 9.21 0.76
N ILE A 74 -0.72 8.99 2.02
CA ILE A 74 0.20 8.48 3.05
C ILE A 74 0.81 7.15 2.58
N LEU A 75 2.12 6.99 2.78
CA LEU A 75 3.01 5.92 2.31
C LEU A 75 3.36 5.93 0.81
N ASP A 76 2.84 6.84 0.00
CA ASP A 76 3.38 7.01 -1.35
C ASP A 76 4.83 7.53 -1.28
N ILE A 77 5.69 6.98 -2.11
CA ILE A 77 7.03 7.52 -2.40
C ILE A 77 6.90 8.39 -3.64
N VAL A 78 7.16 9.68 -3.49
CA VAL A 78 6.94 10.70 -4.52
C VAL A 78 8.17 11.57 -4.72
N ASP A 79 8.39 12.01 -5.96
CA ASP A 79 9.29 13.10 -6.27
C ASP A 79 8.52 14.42 -6.25
N VAL A 80 8.88 15.29 -5.31
CA VAL A 80 8.28 16.61 -5.11
C VAL A 80 9.16 17.68 -5.74
N PRO A 81 8.67 18.45 -6.72
CA PRO A 81 9.38 19.59 -7.28
C PRO A 81 9.30 20.80 -6.35
N CYS A 82 10.35 21.03 -5.55
CA CYS A 82 10.43 22.18 -4.65
C CYS A 82 11.11 23.37 -5.33
N LEU A 83 10.56 24.57 -5.13
CA LEU A 83 11.10 25.82 -5.65
C LEU A 83 12.26 26.32 -4.78
N LYS A 84 12.04 26.41 -3.46
CA LYS A 84 13.05 26.86 -2.49
C LYS A 84 12.72 26.44 -1.07
N LYS A 85 13.71 26.42 -0.19
CA LYS A 85 13.51 26.22 1.25
C LYS A 85 12.86 27.48 1.84
N GLN A 86 11.86 27.32 2.71
CA GLN A 86 11.30 28.42 3.48
C GLN A 86 12.11 28.62 4.76
N ASN A 87 12.40 29.86 5.12
CA ASN A 87 13.03 30.17 6.41
C ASN A 87 11.95 30.30 7.49
N ASP A 88 11.54 29.18 8.08
CA ASP A 88 10.61 29.12 9.20
C ASP A 88 11.32 28.52 10.42
N PRO A 89 11.49 29.28 11.52
CA PRO A 89 12.22 28.81 12.70
C PRO A 89 11.46 27.75 13.50
N VAL A 90 10.15 27.62 13.31
CA VAL A 90 9.32 26.60 13.97
C VAL A 90 9.24 25.35 13.11
N GLN A 91 9.20 25.52 11.79
CA GLN A 91 9.02 24.45 10.80
C GLN A 91 10.20 24.44 9.79
N PRO A 92 11.43 24.16 10.25
CA PRO A 92 12.65 24.28 9.43
C PRO A 92 12.69 23.34 8.22
N GLU A 93 11.82 22.33 8.18
CA GLU A 93 11.59 21.40 7.08
C GLU A 93 10.69 21.94 5.96
N ASN A 94 10.20 23.19 6.02
CA ASN A 94 9.31 23.74 5.01
C ASN A 94 10.02 23.99 3.66
N TRP A 95 9.39 23.52 2.58
CA TRP A 95 9.83 23.74 1.19
C TRP A 95 8.67 24.25 0.34
N ILE A 96 8.88 25.38 -0.31
CA ILE A 96 7.88 26.02 -1.16
C ILE A 96 7.70 25.19 -2.45
N VAL A 97 6.47 24.90 -2.82
CA VAL A 97 6.07 24.22 -4.05
C VAL A 97 5.09 25.07 -4.86
N GLY A 98 5.10 24.91 -6.19
CA GLY A 98 4.21 25.63 -7.11
C GLY A 98 3.05 24.74 -7.61
N MET A 99 1.92 25.36 -7.96
CA MET A 99 0.70 24.66 -8.41
C MET A 99 0.84 23.94 -9.76
N ASN A 100 1.73 24.41 -10.65
CA ASN A 100 1.87 23.89 -12.01
C ASN A 100 3.03 22.89 -12.16
N ASN A 101 3.47 22.27 -11.05
CA ASN A 101 4.56 21.30 -11.05
C ASN A 101 4.04 19.98 -10.44
N PRO A 102 3.39 19.11 -11.24
CA PRO A 102 2.78 17.89 -10.73
C PRO A 102 3.84 16.95 -10.12
N TRP A 103 3.45 16.23 -9.08
CA TRP A 103 4.33 15.29 -8.40
C TRP A 103 4.40 13.97 -9.18
N SER A 104 5.53 13.28 -9.11
CA SER A 104 5.69 11.95 -9.72
C SER A 104 5.65 10.88 -8.64
N ARG A 105 4.73 9.91 -8.76
CA ARG A 105 4.72 8.74 -7.87
C ARG A 105 5.76 7.73 -8.35
N ILE A 106 6.68 7.38 -7.46
CA ILE A 106 7.77 6.42 -7.72
C ILE A 106 7.38 5.03 -7.19
N GLY A 107 6.55 4.96 -6.16
CA GLY A 107 6.06 3.72 -5.59
C GLY A 107 5.36 3.95 -4.27
N SER A 108 5.33 2.94 -3.41
CA SER A 108 4.80 3.02 -2.06
C SER A 108 5.70 2.29 -1.07
N LEU A 109 5.70 2.77 0.17
CA LEU A 109 6.37 2.12 1.28
C LEU A 109 5.41 1.11 1.91
N GLY A 110 5.79 -0.17 1.86
CA GLY A 110 5.08 -1.21 2.60
C GLY A 110 5.06 -0.92 4.10
N VAL A 111 3.91 -1.08 4.73
CA VAL A 111 3.66 -0.73 6.14
C VAL A 111 4.65 -1.38 7.11
N ALA A 112 5.10 -2.60 6.83
CA ALA A 112 6.11 -3.30 7.63
C ALA A 112 7.49 -2.60 7.66
N ARG A 113 7.78 -1.72 6.70
CA ARG A 113 9.04 -0.96 6.63
C ARG A 113 8.97 0.37 7.37
N ILE A 114 7.82 0.77 7.90
CA ILE A 114 7.64 2.04 8.61
C ILE A 114 8.51 2.12 9.86
N SER A 115 8.74 0.99 10.53
CA SER A 115 9.63 0.91 11.70
C SER A 115 11.04 1.46 11.43
N ASN A 116 11.51 1.42 10.18
CA ASN A 116 12.81 1.97 9.79
C ASN A 116 12.84 3.52 9.76
N LEU A 117 11.66 4.17 9.85
CA LEU A 117 11.53 5.64 9.79
C LEU A 117 11.19 6.26 11.15
N VAL A 118 10.89 5.42 12.15
CA VAL A 118 10.51 5.85 13.50
C VAL A 118 11.69 6.55 14.17
N GLU A 119 11.36 7.57 14.94
CA GLU A 119 12.27 8.41 15.70
C GLU A 119 12.00 8.22 17.20
N ASN A 120 13.04 8.44 18.02
CA ASN A 120 12.95 8.33 19.47
C ASN A 120 13.35 9.64 20.16
N PRO A 121 12.59 10.75 19.96
CA PRO A 121 12.89 11.99 20.65
C PRO A 121 12.77 11.82 22.17
N GLN A 122 13.53 12.61 22.94
CA GLN A 122 13.42 12.55 24.41
C GLN A 122 12.02 12.97 24.88
N ASN A 123 11.44 13.97 24.24
CA ASN A 123 10.08 14.46 24.49
C ASN A 123 9.49 15.08 23.23
N LEU A 124 8.17 15.35 23.25
CA LEU A 124 7.46 15.97 22.13
C LEU A 124 7.32 17.48 22.34
N TRP A 125 8.45 18.20 22.30
CA TRP A 125 8.55 19.64 22.55
C TRP A 125 7.87 20.05 23.87
N LEU A 126 8.41 19.65 25.01
CA LEU A 126 7.88 20.05 26.31
C LEU A 126 8.45 21.40 26.76
N GLU A 127 7.57 22.25 27.27
CA GLU A 127 7.91 23.45 28.02
C GLU A 127 7.84 23.12 29.51
N PRO A 128 8.84 23.47 30.34
CA PRO A 128 8.78 23.27 31.79
C PRO A 128 7.51 23.87 32.38
N GLU A 129 6.80 23.09 33.21
CA GLU A 129 5.50 23.48 33.81
C GLU A 129 4.38 23.77 32.79
N GLY A 130 4.64 23.56 31.51
CA GLY A 130 3.70 23.75 30.42
C GLY A 130 2.74 22.56 30.24
N ARG A 131 1.79 22.73 29.33
CA ARG A 131 0.85 21.66 28.97
C ARG A 131 1.49 20.68 27.98
N THR A 132 1.06 19.44 28.00
CA THR A 132 1.61 18.42 27.09
C THR A 132 1.12 18.56 25.65
N ASP A 133 0.01 19.29 25.41
CA ASP A 133 -0.63 19.46 24.10
C ASP A 133 -0.19 20.70 23.31
N ARG A 134 0.65 21.57 23.88
CA ARG A 134 1.10 22.82 23.24
C ARG A 134 2.39 23.34 23.87
N ILE A 135 3.00 24.33 23.23
CA ILE A 135 4.10 25.13 23.79
C ILE A 135 3.87 26.62 23.50
N SER A 136 4.35 27.50 24.39
CA SER A 136 4.18 28.94 24.22
C SER A 136 5.07 29.49 23.09
N ALA A 137 4.57 30.51 22.38
CA ALA A 137 5.35 31.21 21.36
C ALA A 137 6.64 31.82 21.93
N ARG A 138 6.58 32.29 23.18
CA ARG A 138 7.74 32.83 23.91
C ARG A 138 8.82 31.76 24.09
N HIS A 139 8.42 30.55 24.50
CA HIS A 139 9.37 29.46 24.67
C HIS A 139 10.03 29.07 23.35
N VAL A 140 9.25 28.97 22.27
CA VAL A 140 9.75 28.66 20.92
C VAL A 140 10.71 29.73 20.39
N ALA A 141 10.45 31.01 20.68
CA ALA A 141 11.34 32.10 20.27
C ALA A 141 12.73 32.01 20.92
N ILE A 142 12.81 31.48 22.15
CA ILE A 142 14.08 31.30 22.89
C ILE A 142 14.73 29.95 22.54
N HIS A 143 13.91 28.91 22.35
CA HIS A 143 14.33 27.54 22.09
C HIS A 143 13.63 26.99 20.83
N PRO A 144 14.02 27.45 19.64
CA PRO A 144 13.41 27.00 18.40
C PRO A 144 13.63 25.49 18.21
N PRO A 145 12.59 24.74 17.80
CA PRO A 145 12.72 23.31 17.60
C PRO A 145 13.63 23.00 16.41
N LYS A 146 14.40 21.91 16.51
CA LYS A 146 15.23 21.41 15.39
C LYS A 146 14.40 20.87 14.22
N GLN A 147 13.19 20.41 14.53
CA GLN A 147 12.19 19.91 13.58
C GLN A 147 10.80 19.98 14.22
N SER A 148 9.77 20.03 13.39
CA SER A 148 8.37 20.15 13.84
C SER A 148 7.54 18.88 13.62
N LEU A 149 8.20 17.77 13.28
CA LEU A 149 7.60 16.47 13.04
C LEU A 149 8.38 15.38 13.75
N TYR A 150 7.67 14.38 14.27
CA TYR A 150 8.26 13.11 14.68
C TYR A 150 7.36 11.97 14.23
N LEU A 151 7.97 10.88 13.79
CA LEU A 151 7.29 9.60 13.60
C LEU A 151 7.54 8.71 14.81
N LEU A 152 6.51 8.33 15.55
CA LEU A 152 6.63 7.57 16.81
C LEU A 152 6.01 6.19 16.64
N ASP A 153 6.64 5.15 17.18
CA ASP A 153 6.03 3.83 17.38
C ASP A 153 5.47 3.75 18.81
N LEU A 154 4.16 3.60 18.91
CA LEU A 154 3.44 3.51 20.18
C LEU A 154 3.02 2.07 20.41
N ASP A 155 3.41 1.50 21.54
CA ASP A 155 2.98 0.17 21.93
C ASP A 155 1.47 0.08 22.13
N GLU A 156 0.90 1.12 22.74
CA GLU A 156 -0.52 1.20 23.04
C GLU A 156 -1.01 2.66 23.04
N CYS A 157 -2.22 2.89 22.53
CA CYS A 157 -2.89 4.16 22.60
C CYS A 157 -4.42 4.01 22.60
N ASN A 158 -5.11 5.04 23.09
CA ASN A 158 -6.56 5.10 23.13
C ASN A 158 -7.07 6.28 22.31
N ILE A 159 -8.16 6.09 21.60
CA ILE A 159 -8.83 7.16 20.87
C ILE A 159 -10.10 7.53 21.64
N LYS A 160 -10.33 8.82 21.81
CA LYS A 160 -11.57 9.32 22.41
C LYS A 160 -12.11 10.46 21.58
N ARG A 161 -13.43 10.56 21.51
CA ARG A 161 -14.10 11.72 20.92
C ARG A 161 -14.06 12.88 21.92
N ASP A 162 -13.75 14.08 21.45
CA ASP A 162 -13.79 15.30 22.22
C ASP A 162 -15.21 15.92 22.22
N ALA A 163 -15.44 16.84 23.15
CA ALA A 163 -16.74 17.50 23.33
C ALA A 163 -17.17 18.35 22.11
N ARG A 164 -16.27 18.64 21.17
CA ARG A 164 -16.52 19.41 19.95
C ARG A 164 -16.67 18.51 18.72
N GLY A 165 -16.74 17.19 18.92
CA GLY A 165 -16.97 16.19 17.88
C GLY A 165 -15.72 15.67 17.17
N GLY A 166 -14.52 16.17 17.50
CA GLY A 166 -13.25 15.69 16.94
C GLY A 166 -12.69 14.49 17.70
N TYR A 167 -11.64 13.86 17.18
CA TYR A 167 -10.95 12.75 17.86
C TYR A 167 -9.63 13.20 18.48
N ARG A 168 -9.31 12.63 19.65
CA ARG A 168 -8.02 12.78 20.32
C ARG A 168 -7.37 11.43 20.54
N LEU A 169 -6.06 11.40 20.33
CA LEU A 169 -5.22 10.27 20.68
C LEU A 169 -4.64 10.47 22.07
N HIS A 170 -4.81 9.47 22.94
CA HIS A 170 -4.29 9.40 24.28
C HIS A 170 -3.22 8.32 24.36
N PHE A 171 -2.01 8.68 24.77
CA PHE A 171 -0.88 7.75 24.87
C PHE A 171 0.14 8.26 25.88
N THR A 172 0.93 7.34 26.44
CA THR A 172 2.06 7.65 27.29
C THR A 172 3.34 7.47 26.49
N TYR A 173 4.24 8.45 26.53
CA TYR A 173 5.53 8.41 25.85
C TYR A 173 6.62 8.92 26.78
N ASN A 174 7.66 8.11 27.00
CA ASN A 174 8.74 8.38 27.97
C ASN A 174 8.23 8.84 29.34
N GLY A 175 7.18 8.18 29.86
CA GLY A 175 6.57 8.49 31.16
C GLY A 175 5.71 9.75 31.20
N THR A 176 5.48 10.43 30.07
CA THR A 176 4.60 11.60 29.98
C THR A 176 3.31 11.26 29.24
N ASP A 177 2.17 11.67 29.80
CA ASP A 177 0.86 11.47 29.17
C ASP A 177 0.51 12.59 28.19
N TYR A 178 0.18 12.19 26.97
CA TYR A 178 -0.22 13.07 25.91
C TYR A 178 -1.69 12.83 25.55
N SER A 179 -2.43 13.92 25.33
CA SER A 179 -3.71 13.90 24.66
C SER A 179 -3.65 14.90 23.52
N LEU A 180 -3.58 14.42 22.28
CA LEU A 180 -3.35 15.25 21.09
C LEU A 180 -4.54 15.13 20.12
N LYS A 181 -4.93 16.24 19.50
CA LYS A 181 -6.00 16.22 18.49
C LYS A 181 -5.53 15.51 17.23
N ILE A 182 -6.35 14.61 16.70
CA ILE A 182 -6.13 13.96 15.40
C ILE A 182 -6.68 14.89 14.30
N THR A 183 -5.85 15.19 13.31
CA THR A 183 -6.20 16.07 12.19
C THR A 183 -6.09 15.39 10.83
N ASP A 184 -5.90 14.07 10.83
CA ASP A 184 -5.93 13.24 9.63
C ASP A 184 -7.38 13.14 9.08
N PRO A 185 -7.64 13.62 7.84
CA PRO A 185 -8.95 13.61 7.22
C PRO A 185 -9.53 12.23 6.98
N LEU A 186 -8.67 11.23 6.78
CA LEU A 186 -9.09 9.87 6.47
C LEU A 186 -9.26 9.04 7.73
N PHE A 187 -8.78 9.54 8.87
CA PHE A 187 -8.82 8.79 10.12
C PHE A 187 -10.25 8.51 10.59
N GLU A 188 -11.11 9.53 10.71
CA GLU A 188 -12.49 9.36 11.19
C GLU A 188 -13.28 8.32 10.38
N PRO A 189 -13.41 8.43 9.04
CA PRO A 189 -14.16 7.43 8.28
C PRO A 189 -13.51 6.03 8.33
N GLN A 190 -12.18 5.93 8.41
CA GLN A 190 -11.51 4.64 8.56
C GLN A 190 -11.69 4.02 9.94
N PHE A 191 -11.67 4.84 10.99
CA PHE A 191 -11.80 4.42 12.37
C PHE A 191 -13.22 3.93 12.66
N GLU A 192 -14.24 4.67 12.20
CA GLU A 192 -15.63 4.27 12.31
C GLU A 192 -15.89 2.96 11.57
N ALA A 193 -15.42 2.82 10.32
CA ALA A 193 -15.55 1.58 9.56
C ALA A 193 -14.88 0.37 10.24
N ARG A 194 -13.81 0.58 11.01
CA ARG A 194 -13.10 -0.49 11.75
C ARG A 194 -13.77 -0.88 13.06
N THR A 195 -14.54 0.03 13.67
CA THR A 195 -15.13 -0.14 15.00
C THR A 195 -16.59 -0.59 14.97
N VAL A 196 -17.25 -0.61 13.80
CA VAL A 196 -18.61 -1.14 13.64
C VAL A 196 -18.72 -2.55 14.24
N GLY A 197 -19.52 -2.67 15.31
CA GLY A 197 -19.79 -3.95 15.99
C GLY A 197 -18.64 -4.49 16.86
N ARG A 198 -17.64 -3.65 17.22
CA ARG A 198 -16.51 -4.02 18.10
C ARG A 198 -16.46 -3.12 19.33
N SER A 199 -15.91 -3.62 20.44
CA SER A 199 -15.63 -2.80 21.62
C SER A 199 -14.45 -1.88 21.38
N GLU A 200 -14.55 -0.63 21.86
CA GLU A 200 -13.47 0.36 21.86
C GLU A 200 -12.38 -0.02 22.89
N GLY A 201 -11.54 -0.98 22.52
CA GLY A 201 -10.33 -1.32 23.26
C GLY A 201 -9.13 -0.46 22.85
N PRO A 202 -8.03 -0.47 23.63
CA PRO A 202 -6.81 0.22 23.24
C PRO A 202 -6.27 -0.33 21.93
N MET A 203 -5.82 0.57 21.05
CA MET A 203 -5.08 0.19 19.86
C MET A 203 -3.66 -0.17 20.24
N LYS A 204 -3.14 -1.27 19.70
CA LYS A 204 -1.77 -1.74 19.94
C LYS A 204 -0.91 -1.59 18.69
N LYS A 205 0.38 -1.35 18.90
CA LYS A 205 1.42 -1.20 17.87
C LYS A 205 0.99 -0.22 16.79
N VAL A 206 0.99 1.07 17.11
CA VAL A 206 0.49 2.14 16.26
C VAL A 206 1.60 3.11 15.98
N VAL A 207 1.88 3.36 14.70
CA VAL A 207 2.81 4.42 14.32
C VAL A 207 2.02 5.71 14.15
N VAL A 208 2.52 6.81 14.70
CA VAL A 208 1.87 8.12 14.57
C VAL A 208 2.85 9.17 14.11
N CYS A 209 2.41 10.03 13.19
CA CYS A 209 3.13 11.25 12.86
C CYS A 209 2.60 12.38 13.74
N VAL A 210 3.41 12.85 14.69
CA VAL A 210 3.09 14.03 15.50
C VAL A 210 3.69 15.28 14.87
N SER A 211 2.94 16.36 14.90
CA SER A 211 3.30 17.63 14.26
C SER A 211 3.12 18.80 15.22
N LEU A 212 4.06 19.74 15.21
CA LEU A 212 3.96 21.02 15.89
C LEU A 212 3.37 22.07 14.93
N GLY A 213 2.19 22.57 15.29
CA GLY A 213 1.40 23.48 14.48
C GLY A 213 1.96 24.90 14.39
N VAL A 214 1.34 25.70 13.53
CA VAL A 214 1.59 27.14 13.44
C VAL A 214 1.05 27.87 14.67
N LEU A 215 1.47 29.12 14.85
CA LEU A 215 1.03 29.95 15.97
C LEU A 215 -0.49 30.17 15.94
N TYR A 216 -1.15 29.88 17.05
CA TYR A 216 -2.57 30.14 17.27
C TYR A 216 -2.81 30.50 18.74
N GLU A 217 -3.42 31.66 18.98
CA GLU A 217 -3.74 32.17 20.33
C GLU A 217 -2.53 32.16 21.30
N GLY A 218 -1.33 32.48 20.79
CA GLY A 218 -0.10 32.54 21.59
C GLY A 218 0.62 31.20 21.78
N TYR A 219 0.11 30.10 21.22
CA TYR A 219 0.68 28.76 21.36
C TYR A 219 0.90 28.07 20.01
N HIS A 220 1.86 27.15 20.01
CA HIS A 220 2.02 26.13 18.98
C HIS A 220 1.44 24.81 19.50
N TYR A 221 0.35 24.36 18.89
CA TYR A 221 -0.34 23.14 19.31
C TYR A 221 0.28 21.90 18.69
N LYS A 222 0.32 20.82 19.47
CA LYS A 222 0.79 19.51 19.02
C LYS A 222 -0.40 18.71 18.52
N LEU A 223 -0.24 18.10 17.37
CA LEU A 223 -1.30 17.42 16.64
C LEU A 223 -0.82 16.05 16.19
N VAL A 224 -1.75 15.11 16.05
CA VAL A 224 -1.52 13.84 15.36
C VAL A 224 -1.93 14.04 13.90
N ALA A 225 -0.93 14.18 13.03
CA ALA A 225 -1.10 14.46 11.61
C ALA A 225 -1.39 13.20 10.78
N SER A 226 -1.05 12.03 11.31
CA SER A 226 -1.49 10.74 10.79
C SER A 226 -1.48 9.67 11.88
N VAL A 227 -2.41 8.73 11.79
CA VAL A 227 -2.40 7.50 12.58
C VAL A 227 -2.18 6.36 11.61
N ILE A 228 -0.95 5.87 11.55
CA ILE A 228 -0.57 4.75 10.71
C ILE A 228 -0.53 3.53 11.60
N GLN A 229 -1.68 2.88 11.74
CA GLN A 229 -1.65 1.54 12.26
C GLN A 229 -0.92 0.67 11.21
N PRO A 230 0.14 -0.05 11.57
CA PRO A 230 0.37 -1.36 10.98
C PRO A 230 -0.93 -2.11 11.11
N MET A 231 -1.82 -1.98 10.12
CA MET A 231 -2.91 -2.92 9.93
C MET A 231 -2.25 -4.26 10.13
N ALA A 232 -2.72 -5.05 11.10
CA ALA A 232 -2.28 -6.43 11.23
C ALA A 232 -2.27 -6.97 9.80
N THR A 233 -1.07 -7.18 9.24
CA THR A 233 -0.93 -7.25 7.79
C THR A 233 -1.87 -8.33 7.36
N ARG A 234 -2.93 -7.97 6.62
CA ARG A 234 -3.96 -8.96 6.29
C ARG A 234 -3.23 -10.02 5.49
N SER A 235 -3.12 -11.20 6.07
CA SER A 235 -2.35 -12.27 5.48
C SER A 235 -3.23 -12.90 4.43
N LEU A 236 -2.75 -12.94 3.20
CA LEU A 236 -3.43 -13.59 2.10
C LEU A 236 -2.48 -14.65 1.54
N PHE A 237 -2.97 -15.87 1.43
CA PHE A 237 -2.22 -16.94 0.81
C PHE A 237 -2.62 -17.08 -0.65
N THR A 238 -1.75 -17.69 -1.44
CA THR A 238 -2.16 -18.29 -2.71
C THR A 238 -1.68 -19.73 -2.75
N VAL A 239 -2.40 -20.59 -3.45
CA VAL A 239 -1.99 -21.99 -3.65
C VAL A 239 -2.36 -22.45 -5.05
N GLY A 240 -1.46 -23.19 -5.68
CA GLY A 240 -1.73 -23.92 -6.91
C GLY A 240 -2.02 -25.38 -6.58
N HIS A 241 -3.11 -25.95 -7.08
CA HIS A 241 -3.39 -27.36 -6.81
C HIS A 241 -2.49 -28.32 -7.61
N SER A 242 -2.07 -27.92 -8.83
CA SER A 242 -1.23 -28.71 -9.74
C SER A 242 -1.72 -30.17 -9.78
N SER A 243 -0.82 -31.13 -9.60
CA SER A 243 -1.07 -32.57 -9.60
C SER A 243 -1.16 -33.19 -8.21
N LEU A 244 -1.34 -32.38 -7.15
CA LEU A 244 -1.40 -32.87 -5.77
C LEU A 244 -2.59 -33.82 -5.55
N SER A 245 -2.42 -34.77 -4.63
CA SER A 245 -3.56 -35.48 -4.07
C SER A 245 -4.44 -34.52 -3.23
N ILE A 246 -5.69 -34.88 -2.98
CA ILE A 246 -6.56 -34.06 -2.14
C ILE A 246 -6.05 -33.99 -0.68
N GLU A 247 -5.43 -35.07 -0.20
CA GLU A 247 -4.82 -35.16 1.13
C GLU A 247 -3.60 -34.25 1.25
N GLU A 248 -2.70 -34.28 0.25
CA GLU A 248 -1.53 -33.39 0.19
C GLU A 248 -1.96 -31.92 0.14
N PHE A 249 -2.95 -31.60 -0.68
CA PHE A 249 -3.49 -30.25 -0.79
C PHE A 249 -4.07 -29.76 0.54
N ILE A 250 -4.91 -30.57 1.21
CA ILE A 250 -5.46 -30.25 2.53
C ILE A 250 -4.34 -30.10 3.58
N ALA A 251 -3.31 -30.95 3.53
CA ALA A 251 -2.17 -30.87 4.44
C ALA A 251 -1.44 -29.53 4.29
N LEU A 252 -1.21 -29.06 3.05
CA LEU A 252 -0.64 -27.73 2.79
C LEU A 252 -1.51 -26.61 3.36
N LEU A 253 -2.84 -26.68 3.19
CA LEU A 253 -3.76 -25.68 3.73
C LEU A 253 -3.70 -25.63 5.26
N LYS A 254 -3.74 -26.80 5.91
CA LYS A 254 -3.67 -26.92 7.37
C LYS A 254 -2.33 -26.45 7.93
N GLN A 255 -1.22 -26.79 7.29
CA GLN A 255 0.12 -26.34 7.67
C GLN A 255 0.18 -24.81 7.79
N HIS A 256 -0.54 -24.10 6.92
CA HIS A 256 -0.59 -22.64 6.89
C HIS A 256 -1.82 -22.06 7.59
N ASN A 257 -2.59 -22.86 8.32
CA ASN A 257 -3.84 -22.45 9.00
C ASN A 257 -4.83 -21.74 8.07
N VAL A 258 -4.96 -22.19 6.82
CA VAL A 258 -5.94 -21.64 5.88
C VAL A 258 -7.35 -22.10 6.30
N GLU A 259 -8.24 -21.14 6.49
CA GLU A 259 -9.63 -21.37 6.93
C GLU A 259 -10.62 -21.29 5.77
N ALA A 260 -10.24 -20.67 4.66
CA ALA A 260 -11.10 -20.51 3.49
C ALA A 260 -10.32 -20.52 2.17
N ILE A 261 -10.87 -21.18 1.17
CA ILE A 261 -10.39 -21.19 -0.21
C ILE A 261 -11.27 -20.25 -1.05
N ALA A 262 -10.62 -19.30 -1.71
CA ALA A 262 -11.20 -18.51 -2.78
C ALA A 262 -10.72 -19.07 -4.12
N ASP A 263 -11.56 -19.86 -4.78
CA ASP A 263 -11.26 -20.46 -6.08
C ASP A 263 -11.42 -19.42 -7.19
N VAL A 264 -10.30 -18.99 -7.78
CA VAL A 264 -10.27 -17.95 -8.82
C VAL A 264 -10.19 -18.52 -10.23
N ARG A 265 -10.31 -19.85 -10.41
CA ARG A 265 -10.32 -20.48 -11.74
C ARG A 265 -11.61 -20.08 -12.47
N SER A 266 -11.52 -19.59 -13.70
CA SER A 266 -12.74 -19.27 -14.48
C SER A 266 -13.68 -20.47 -14.64
N LYS A 267 -13.11 -21.68 -14.77
CA LYS A 267 -13.85 -22.95 -14.86
C LYS A 267 -13.28 -23.92 -13.82
N PRO A 268 -13.94 -24.10 -12.66
CA PRO A 268 -13.45 -24.97 -11.58
C PRO A 268 -13.81 -26.44 -11.84
N PHE A 269 -13.39 -26.96 -12.99
CA PHE A 269 -13.60 -28.34 -13.42
C PHE A 269 -12.29 -28.88 -13.99
N SER A 270 -11.93 -30.10 -13.61
CA SER A 270 -10.78 -30.80 -14.18
C SER A 270 -11.14 -32.25 -14.45
N ARG A 271 -10.84 -32.72 -15.67
CA ARG A 271 -11.01 -34.13 -16.06
C ARG A 271 -9.85 -34.99 -15.56
N ARG A 272 -8.63 -34.44 -15.56
CA ARG A 272 -7.41 -35.14 -15.16
C ARG A 272 -7.30 -35.28 -13.63
N PHE A 273 -7.76 -34.28 -12.89
CA PHE A 273 -7.80 -34.31 -11.43
C PHE A 273 -9.24 -34.07 -10.91
N PRO A 274 -10.12 -35.09 -11.00
CA PRO A 274 -11.55 -34.93 -10.65
C PRO A 274 -11.80 -34.43 -9.23
N HIS A 275 -10.90 -34.71 -8.27
CA HIS A 275 -10.97 -34.21 -6.91
C HIS A 275 -10.83 -32.68 -6.80
N PHE A 276 -10.27 -32.02 -7.81
CA PHE A 276 -10.23 -30.56 -7.92
C PHE A 276 -11.38 -29.97 -8.75
N SER A 277 -12.34 -30.77 -9.20
CA SER A 277 -13.62 -30.24 -9.66
C SER A 277 -14.39 -29.64 -8.47
N GLN A 278 -15.14 -28.57 -8.73
CA GLN A 278 -15.75 -27.72 -7.70
C GLN A 278 -16.49 -28.50 -6.60
N LYS A 279 -17.41 -29.40 -6.97
CA LYS A 279 -18.23 -30.15 -6.00
C LYS A 279 -17.39 -31.12 -5.15
N PRO A 280 -16.56 -32.02 -5.73
CA PRO A 280 -15.62 -32.85 -4.96
C PRO A 280 -14.74 -32.05 -4.01
N LEU A 281 -14.12 -30.98 -4.51
CA LEU A 281 -13.23 -30.13 -3.73
C LEU A 281 -13.96 -29.47 -2.56
N GLN A 282 -15.11 -28.86 -2.81
CA GLN A 282 -15.93 -28.21 -1.77
C GLN A 282 -16.31 -29.20 -0.66
N ASN A 283 -16.68 -30.43 -1.02
CA ASN A 283 -17.02 -31.47 -0.05
C ASN A 283 -15.79 -31.87 0.80
N ALA A 284 -14.64 -32.08 0.15
CA ALA A 284 -13.40 -32.44 0.85
C ALA A 284 -12.96 -31.34 1.83
N LEU A 285 -13.02 -30.07 1.42
CA LEU A 285 -12.67 -28.92 2.27
C LEU A 285 -13.65 -28.81 3.46
N ARG A 286 -14.96 -28.91 3.21
CA ARG A 286 -16.00 -28.85 4.25
C ARG A 286 -15.79 -29.89 5.34
N ASN A 287 -15.41 -31.12 4.97
CA ASN A 287 -15.14 -32.21 5.92
C ASN A 287 -13.92 -31.91 6.83
N THR A 288 -13.14 -30.89 6.51
CA THR A 288 -11.98 -30.46 7.30
C THR A 288 -12.17 -29.08 7.96
N GLY A 289 -13.37 -28.50 7.87
CA GLY A 289 -13.68 -27.18 8.42
C GLY A 289 -13.22 -26.00 7.56
N ILE A 290 -12.63 -26.26 6.39
CA ILE A 290 -12.17 -25.20 5.47
C ILE A 290 -13.33 -24.76 4.58
N GLN A 291 -13.62 -23.47 4.58
CA GLN A 291 -14.67 -22.88 3.77
C GLN A 291 -14.26 -22.81 2.29
N TYR A 292 -15.24 -22.82 1.40
CA TYR A 292 -15.00 -22.69 -0.04
C TYR A 292 -15.91 -21.61 -0.63
N VAL A 293 -15.33 -20.69 -1.38
CA VAL A 293 -16.05 -19.71 -2.19
C VAL A 293 -15.51 -19.73 -3.61
N PHE A 294 -16.43 -19.77 -4.58
CA PHE A 294 -16.10 -19.62 -5.98
C PHE A 294 -16.10 -18.14 -6.36
N LEU A 295 -14.97 -17.64 -6.86
CA LEU A 295 -14.77 -16.27 -7.34
C LEU A 295 -14.29 -16.24 -8.80
N GLY A 296 -14.35 -17.34 -9.53
CA GLY A 296 -13.89 -17.41 -10.92
C GLY A 296 -14.69 -16.54 -11.89
N LYS A 297 -15.94 -16.15 -11.54
CA LYS A 297 -16.74 -15.19 -12.32
C LYS A 297 -16.15 -13.78 -12.23
N GLU A 298 -15.71 -13.39 -11.04
CA GLU A 298 -15.19 -12.06 -10.77
C GLU A 298 -13.68 -11.95 -11.06
N LEU A 299 -12.91 -12.95 -10.66
CA LEU A 299 -11.44 -12.93 -10.62
C LEU A 299 -10.77 -13.90 -11.60
N GLY A 300 -11.54 -14.60 -12.42
CA GLY A 300 -11.01 -15.49 -13.46
C GLY A 300 -10.43 -14.71 -14.64
N ALA A 301 -9.35 -15.22 -15.23
CA ALA A 301 -8.68 -14.63 -16.39
C ALA A 301 -9.38 -14.91 -17.74
N ARG A 302 -10.26 -15.92 -17.79
CA ARG A 302 -11.16 -16.15 -18.92
C ARG A 302 -12.51 -15.52 -18.62
N ARG A 303 -12.87 -14.54 -19.45
CA ARG A 303 -14.05 -13.67 -19.32
C ARG A 303 -15.09 -13.96 -20.40
N ASP A 304 -16.33 -13.64 -20.10
CA ASP A 304 -17.42 -13.69 -21.10
C ASP A 304 -17.52 -12.36 -21.87
N GLU A 305 -17.08 -11.27 -21.25
CA GLU A 305 -17.07 -9.91 -21.82
C GLU A 305 -16.04 -9.80 -22.97
N GLN A 306 -16.50 -9.54 -24.21
CA GLN A 306 -15.62 -9.51 -25.38
C GLN A 306 -14.62 -8.36 -25.36
N GLU A 307 -14.95 -7.25 -24.69
CA GLU A 307 -14.11 -6.06 -24.59
C GLU A 307 -12.81 -6.36 -23.86
N THR A 308 -12.79 -7.40 -23.02
CA THR A 308 -11.60 -7.85 -22.28
C THR A 308 -10.59 -8.58 -23.16
N TYR A 309 -10.91 -8.81 -24.44
CA TYR A 309 -10.04 -9.45 -25.40
C TYR A 309 -9.54 -8.48 -26.47
N GLU A 310 -8.35 -8.74 -26.96
CA GLU A 310 -7.77 -8.07 -28.12
C GLU A 310 -7.12 -9.13 -29.01
N HIS A 311 -7.51 -9.15 -30.30
CA HIS A 311 -7.09 -10.19 -31.25
C HIS A 311 -7.28 -11.63 -30.73
N GLY A 312 -8.36 -11.85 -29.97
CA GLY A 312 -8.68 -13.15 -29.37
C GLY A 312 -7.86 -13.51 -28.12
N GLN A 313 -6.96 -12.64 -27.66
CA GLN A 313 -6.19 -12.82 -26.43
C GLN A 313 -6.77 -11.96 -25.30
N ALA A 314 -6.93 -12.54 -24.11
CA ALA A 314 -7.37 -11.79 -22.93
C ALA A 314 -6.34 -10.72 -22.52
N ARG A 315 -6.80 -9.51 -22.21
CA ARG A 315 -5.98 -8.39 -21.72
C ARG A 315 -6.26 -8.12 -20.26
N TYR A 316 -5.29 -8.38 -19.40
CA TYR A 316 -5.46 -8.32 -17.95
C TYR A 316 -5.80 -6.91 -17.45
N GLU A 317 -5.30 -5.88 -18.11
CA GLU A 317 -5.60 -4.48 -17.86
C GLU A 317 -7.09 -4.21 -18.07
N ARG A 318 -7.67 -4.69 -19.18
CA ARG A 318 -9.10 -4.55 -19.47
C ARG A 318 -9.97 -5.37 -18.51
N ILE A 319 -9.50 -6.55 -18.08
CA ILE A 319 -10.18 -7.33 -17.03
C ILE A 319 -10.19 -6.56 -15.71
N ALA A 320 -9.08 -5.92 -15.34
CA ALA A 320 -8.95 -5.16 -14.10
C ALA A 320 -9.87 -3.92 -14.07
N GLU A 321 -10.23 -3.38 -15.23
CA GLU A 321 -11.18 -2.29 -15.39
C GLU A 321 -12.65 -2.71 -15.22
N CYS A 322 -12.96 -4.01 -15.26
CA CYS A 322 -14.33 -4.50 -15.09
C CYS A 322 -14.86 -4.26 -13.66
N VAL A 323 -16.13 -3.88 -13.55
CA VAL A 323 -16.83 -3.74 -12.25
C VAL A 323 -16.79 -5.05 -11.46
N ALA A 324 -17.08 -6.18 -12.11
CA ALA A 324 -17.06 -7.49 -11.47
C ALA A 324 -15.69 -7.86 -10.89
N PHE A 325 -14.58 -7.42 -11.52
CA PHE A 325 -13.25 -7.66 -10.98
C PHE A 325 -13.03 -6.88 -9.68
N ARG A 326 -13.40 -5.59 -9.65
CA ARG A 326 -13.35 -4.76 -8.44
C ARG A 326 -14.20 -5.35 -7.31
N ASP A 327 -15.40 -5.85 -7.63
CA ASP A 327 -16.26 -6.53 -6.66
C ASP A 327 -15.61 -7.81 -6.12
N GLY A 328 -14.96 -8.60 -6.97
CA GLY A 328 -14.18 -9.76 -6.57
C GLY A 328 -13.06 -9.42 -5.58
N LEU A 329 -12.29 -8.37 -5.87
CA LEU A 329 -11.24 -7.88 -4.95
C LEU A 329 -11.84 -7.46 -3.61
N GLN A 330 -12.96 -6.72 -3.62
CA GLN A 330 -13.65 -6.30 -2.41
C GLN A 330 -14.17 -7.49 -1.59
N ARG A 331 -14.67 -8.55 -2.24
CA ARG A 331 -15.09 -9.79 -1.57
C ARG A 331 -13.92 -10.47 -0.88
N VAL A 332 -12.74 -10.55 -1.51
CA VAL A 332 -11.51 -11.06 -0.88
C VAL A 332 -11.14 -10.20 0.32
N MET A 333 -11.12 -8.87 0.15
CA MET A 333 -10.77 -7.94 1.22
C MET A 333 -11.69 -8.06 2.44
N ASN A 334 -13.00 -8.14 2.23
CA ASN A 334 -13.97 -8.33 3.30
C ASN A 334 -13.83 -9.71 3.97
N GLY A 335 -13.56 -10.75 3.18
CA GLY A 335 -13.33 -12.11 3.69
C GLY A 335 -12.12 -12.19 4.61
N THR A 336 -11.03 -11.50 4.26
CA THR A 336 -9.78 -11.52 5.04
C THR A 336 -9.89 -10.84 6.41
N ALA A 337 -10.98 -10.10 6.66
CA ALA A 337 -11.29 -9.56 7.98
C ALA A 337 -11.86 -10.63 8.94
N LYS A 338 -12.28 -11.79 8.42
CA LYS A 338 -12.91 -12.88 9.18
C LYS A 338 -12.19 -14.22 9.06
N TYR A 339 -11.52 -14.47 7.94
CA TYR A 339 -10.90 -15.75 7.61
C TYR A 339 -9.48 -15.57 7.11
N ARG A 340 -8.61 -16.54 7.41
CA ARG A 340 -7.33 -16.72 6.75
C ARG A 340 -7.54 -17.40 5.39
N ILE A 341 -7.48 -16.60 4.32
CA ILE A 341 -7.86 -17.01 2.96
C ILE A 341 -6.64 -17.42 2.14
N ALA A 342 -6.80 -18.45 1.30
CA ALA A 342 -5.92 -18.72 0.17
C ALA A 342 -6.67 -18.55 -1.17
N LEU A 343 -6.10 -17.74 -2.08
CA LEU A 343 -6.51 -17.70 -3.49
C LEU A 343 -6.01 -18.96 -4.19
N MET A 344 -6.91 -19.75 -4.78
CA MET A 344 -6.56 -21.03 -5.40
C MET A 344 -6.68 -21.00 -6.93
N CYS A 345 -5.70 -21.59 -7.61
CA CYS A 345 -5.74 -21.87 -9.04
C CYS A 345 -5.07 -23.23 -9.38
N ALA A 346 -4.92 -23.55 -10.67
CA ALA A 346 -4.37 -24.81 -11.14
C ALA A 346 -2.83 -24.84 -11.17
N GLU A 347 -2.18 -23.77 -11.62
CA GLU A 347 -0.76 -23.77 -11.94
C GLU A 347 0.12 -23.88 -10.69
N LYS A 348 1.17 -24.70 -10.76
CA LYS A 348 2.13 -24.87 -9.65
C LYS A 348 2.84 -23.57 -9.30
N ASP A 349 3.47 -22.93 -10.29
CA ASP A 349 4.22 -21.69 -10.11
C ASP A 349 3.25 -20.49 -10.03
N PRO A 350 3.30 -19.65 -8.98
CA PRO A 350 2.56 -18.40 -8.93
C PRO A 350 2.78 -17.48 -10.14
N LEU A 351 3.99 -17.41 -10.73
CA LEU A 351 4.29 -16.53 -11.87
C LEU A 351 3.83 -17.08 -13.23
N ALA A 352 3.33 -18.31 -13.27
CA ALA A 352 2.65 -18.89 -14.43
C ALA A 352 1.13 -18.68 -14.39
N CYS A 353 0.61 -17.96 -13.38
CA CYS A 353 -0.81 -17.95 -13.05
C CYS A 353 -1.39 -16.53 -12.96
N HIS A 354 -2.63 -16.37 -13.42
CA HIS A 354 -3.39 -15.12 -13.26
C HIS A 354 -3.64 -14.76 -11.78
N ARG A 355 -3.67 -15.74 -10.87
CA ARG A 355 -3.82 -15.47 -9.42
C ARG A 355 -2.77 -14.49 -8.93
N THR A 356 -1.57 -14.50 -9.53
CA THR A 356 -0.49 -13.60 -9.17
C THR A 356 -0.44 -12.39 -10.09
N ILE A 357 -0.39 -12.64 -11.41
CA ILE A 357 -0.13 -11.62 -12.44
C ILE A 357 -1.31 -10.65 -12.61
N LEU A 358 -2.53 -11.12 -12.37
CA LEU A 358 -3.74 -10.30 -12.39
C LEU A 358 -4.21 -9.98 -10.96
N VAL A 359 -4.54 -11.00 -10.16
CA VAL A 359 -5.27 -10.77 -8.89
C VAL A 359 -4.36 -10.20 -7.80
N CYS A 360 -3.23 -10.84 -7.48
CA CYS A 360 -2.33 -10.34 -6.44
C CYS A 360 -1.69 -9.00 -6.80
N ARG A 361 -1.38 -8.77 -8.09
CA ARG A 361 -0.92 -7.47 -8.62
C ARG A 361 -1.79 -6.32 -8.13
N HIS A 362 -3.11 -6.48 -8.14
CA HIS A 362 -4.04 -5.43 -7.70
C HIS A 362 -4.32 -5.47 -6.19
N LEU A 363 -4.24 -6.64 -5.53
CA LEU A 363 -4.40 -6.72 -4.07
C LEU A 363 -3.20 -6.12 -3.31
N ARG A 364 -2.00 -6.07 -3.91
CA ARG A 364 -0.80 -5.53 -3.25
C ARG A 364 -0.99 -4.08 -2.78
N ASP A 365 -1.78 -3.29 -3.51
CA ASP A 365 -2.03 -1.87 -3.23
C ASP A 365 -2.90 -1.66 -1.98
N PHE A 366 -3.50 -2.73 -1.45
CA PHE A 366 -4.37 -2.71 -0.27
C PHE A 366 -3.67 -3.21 1.00
N GLY A 367 -2.34 -3.30 0.99
CA GLY A 367 -1.54 -3.57 2.20
C GLY A 367 -1.59 -5.03 2.69
N PHE A 368 -1.87 -5.98 1.80
CA PHE A 368 -1.79 -7.42 2.12
C PHE A 368 -0.35 -7.91 2.24
N ASN A 369 -0.10 -8.79 3.21
CA ASN A 369 1.08 -9.64 3.19
C ASN A 369 0.72 -10.92 2.41
N ILE A 370 1.04 -10.92 1.12
CA ILE A 370 0.73 -12.02 0.21
C ILE A 370 1.86 -13.05 0.26
N SER A 371 1.51 -14.32 0.55
CA SER A 371 2.44 -15.45 0.59
C SER A 371 1.95 -16.59 -0.32
N HIS A 372 2.79 -16.99 -1.26
CA HIS A 372 2.51 -18.09 -2.19
C HIS A 372 2.94 -19.41 -1.59
N ILE A 373 1.98 -20.27 -1.23
CA ILE A 373 2.23 -21.65 -0.78
C ILE A 373 2.72 -22.46 -1.97
N LEU A 374 3.93 -23.01 -1.86
CA LEU A 374 4.55 -23.85 -2.87
C LEU A 374 4.25 -25.32 -2.59
N SER A 375 4.39 -26.18 -3.60
CA SER A 375 4.08 -27.61 -3.50
C SER A 375 4.91 -28.38 -2.46
N ASN A 376 6.04 -27.82 -2.02
CA ASN A 376 6.89 -28.39 -0.97
C ASN A 376 6.53 -27.89 0.45
N GLY A 377 5.42 -27.18 0.61
CA GLY A 377 4.98 -26.63 1.90
C GLY A 377 5.65 -25.32 2.32
N ARG A 378 6.70 -24.87 1.62
CA ARG A 378 7.31 -23.56 1.87
C ARG A 378 6.46 -22.43 1.29
N THR A 379 6.70 -21.21 1.74
CA THR A 379 6.10 -20.01 1.16
C THR A 379 7.13 -19.14 0.45
N GLU A 380 6.73 -18.57 -0.69
CA GLU A 380 7.41 -17.46 -1.36
C GLU A 380 6.63 -16.18 -1.07
N THR A 381 7.29 -15.11 -0.59
CA THR A 381 6.60 -13.82 -0.40
C THR A 381 6.31 -13.19 -1.76
N HIS A 382 5.24 -12.40 -1.86
CA HIS A 382 4.92 -11.73 -3.13
C HIS A 382 6.05 -10.82 -3.63
N ALA A 383 6.74 -10.12 -2.73
CA ALA A 383 7.92 -9.34 -3.08
C ALA A 383 9.11 -10.20 -3.59
N ALA A 384 9.22 -11.46 -3.15
CA ALA A 384 10.20 -12.40 -3.73
C ALA A 384 9.77 -12.85 -5.12
N ALA A 385 8.48 -13.19 -5.30
CA ALA A 385 7.92 -13.53 -6.61
C ALA A 385 8.07 -12.36 -7.61
N GLU A 386 7.84 -11.12 -7.20
CA GLU A 386 8.05 -9.92 -8.05
C GLU A 386 9.52 -9.73 -8.46
N ARG A 387 10.47 -9.97 -7.54
CA ARG A 387 11.90 -9.92 -7.89
C ARG A 387 12.26 -10.99 -8.91
N ARG A 388 11.72 -12.21 -8.74
CA ARG A 388 11.89 -13.30 -9.69
C ARG A 388 11.23 -12.98 -11.04
N LEU A 389 10.05 -12.37 -11.03
CA LEU A 389 9.34 -11.91 -12.22
C LEU A 389 10.20 -10.92 -13.02
N MET A 390 10.69 -9.85 -12.39
CA MET A 390 11.56 -8.88 -13.07
C MET A 390 12.82 -9.53 -13.65
N ALA A 391 13.43 -10.48 -12.93
CA ALA A 391 14.60 -11.20 -13.41
C ALA A 391 14.29 -12.10 -14.62
N GLU A 392 13.20 -12.87 -14.58
CA GLU A 392 12.76 -13.75 -15.68
C GLU A 392 12.36 -12.94 -16.92
N GLU A 393 11.77 -11.75 -16.73
CA GLU A 393 11.40 -10.82 -17.80
C GLU A 393 12.58 -9.94 -18.28
N ARG A 394 13.79 -10.13 -17.72
CA ARG A 394 15.00 -9.35 -18.04
C ARG A 394 14.83 -7.83 -17.86
N ILE A 395 13.95 -7.40 -16.96
CA ILE A 395 13.75 -5.98 -16.64
C ILE A 395 14.72 -5.60 -15.52
N SER A 396 15.74 -4.81 -15.86
CA SER A 396 16.71 -4.30 -14.88
C SER A 396 16.23 -3.01 -14.23
N LEU A 397 16.48 -2.86 -12.93
CA LEU A 397 16.35 -1.57 -12.23
C LEU A 397 17.34 -0.51 -12.76
N ASN A 398 18.43 -0.96 -13.41
CA ASN A 398 19.52 -0.13 -13.91
C ASN A 398 19.41 0.27 -15.39
N GLN A 399 18.36 -0.17 -16.11
CA GLN A 399 18.10 0.34 -17.45
C GLN A 399 17.28 1.63 -17.37
N MET A 400 17.98 2.72 -17.03
CA MET A 400 17.76 3.97 -17.74
C MET A 400 18.24 3.74 -19.18
N ASP A 401 17.47 2.98 -19.97
CA ASP A 401 17.78 2.89 -21.40
C ASP A 401 17.44 4.24 -22.03
N PHE A 402 18.52 4.89 -22.44
CA PHE A 402 18.62 6.18 -23.13
C PHE A 402 17.95 6.18 -24.52
N PHE A 403 17.18 5.15 -24.85
CA PHE A 403 16.41 4.95 -26.07
C PHE A 403 15.13 4.17 -25.75
N ASP A 404 14.19 4.83 -25.09
CA ASP A 404 12.74 4.64 -25.30
C ASP A 404 12.06 5.91 -24.81
N SER A 405 12.24 6.95 -25.63
CA SER A 405 11.40 8.13 -25.59
C SER A 405 9.98 7.73 -26.00
N GLU A 406 8.99 8.17 -25.21
CA GLU A 406 7.54 8.23 -25.55
C GLU A 406 6.64 7.03 -25.20
N LEU A 407 6.83 6.38 -24.05
CA LEU A 407 5.71 5.67 -23.40
C LEU A 407 5.53 6.15 -21.95
N GLU A 408 4.34 6.68 -21.69
CA GLU A 408 3.87 7.24 -20.43
C GLU A 408 3.88 6.20 -19.28
N GLY A 409 4.27 6.62 -18.08
CA GLY A 409 3.57 6.24 -16.84
C GLY A 409 3.92 4.95 -16.08
N ASP A 410 4.49 3.91 -16.69
CA ASP A 410 4.55 2.58 -16.02
C ASP A 410 5.87 2.26 -15.29
N SER A 411 5.77 1.73 -14.07
CA SER A 411 6.94 1.32 -13.28
C SER A 411 7.61 0.06 -13.87
N PRO A 412 8.90 -0.22 -13.58
CA PRO A 412 9.57 -1.44 -14.08
C PRO A 412 8.82 -2.74 -13.74
N ILE A 413 8.18 -2.80 -12.57
CA ILE A 413 7.41 -3.98 -12.17
C ILE A 413 6.07 -4.07 -12.94
N ASP A 414 5.45 -2.95 -13.30
CA ASP A 414 4.23 -2.95 -14.15
C ASP A 414 4.53 -3.48 -15.55
N ARG A 415 5.67 -3.10 -16.14
CA ARG A 415 6.15 -3.67 -17.40
C ARG A 415 6.37 -5.18 -17.30
N ALA A 416 6.89 -5.67 -16.17
CA ALA A 416 7.09 -7.11 -15.94
C ALA A 416 5.77 -7.86 -15.83
N TYR A 417 4.77 -7.29 -15.15
CA TYR A 417 3.43 -7.84 -15.10
C TYR A 417 2.75 -7.87 -16.47
N ALA A 418 2.83 -6.79 -17.25
CA ALA A 418 2.28 -6.73 -18.59
C ALA A 418 2.92 -7.80 -19.50
N SER A 419 4.26 -7.84 -19.54
CA SER A 419 4.99 -8.81 -20.35
C SER A 419 4.67 -10.26 -19.98
N ARG A 420 4.60 -10.58 -18.68
CA ARG A 420 4.20 -11.92 -18.24
C ARG A 420 2.73 -12.20 -18.52
N GLY A 421 1.85 -11.22 -18.33
CA GLY A 421 0.43 -11.29 -18.65
C GLY A 421 0.21 -11.72 -20.10
N ASP A 422 0.90 -11.09 -21.04
CA ASP A 422 0.83 -11.45 -22.47
C ASP A 422 1.34 -12.86 -22.80
N LYS A 423 2.24 -13.41 -21.98
CA LYS A 423 2.75 -14.78 -22.15
C LYS A 423 1.75 -15.83 -21.66
N ILE A 424 1.04 -15.55 -20.57
CA ILE A 424 0.16 -16.53 -19.90
C ILE A 424 -1.33 -16.32 -20.17
N ALA A 425 -1.72 -15.18 -20.76
CA ALA A 425 -3.11 -14.85 -21.00
C ALA A 425 -3.79 -15.85 -21.94
N PHE A 426 -5.04 -16.14 -21.62
CA PHE A 426 -5.88 -17.05 -22.38
C PHE A 426 -6.11 -16.52 -23.81
N ARG A 427 -6.02 -17.42 -24.81
CA ARG A 427 -6.38 -17.14 -26.21
C ARG A 427 -7.59 -17.97 -26.63
N ILE A 428 -8.54 -17.32 -27.29
CA ILE A 428 -9.71 -17.97 -27.87
C ILE A 428 -9.24 -18.94 -28.96
N GLY A 429 -9.72 -20.18 -28.91
CA GLY A 429 -9.41 -21.20 -29.91
C GLY A 429 -8.20 -22.07 -29.57
N GLU A 430 -7.34 -21.65 -28.63
CA GLU A 430 -6.37 -22.57 -28.04
C GLU A 430 -7.10 -23.50 -27.05
N PRO A 431 -6.87 -24.83 -27.12
CA PRO A 431 -7.35 -25.71 -26.06
C PRO A 431 -6.83 -25.19 -24.73
N ALA A 432 -7.66 -25.25 -23.68
CA ALA A 432 -7.20 -25.00 -22.32
C ALA A 432 -6.22 -26.11 -21.99
N ASP A 433 -4.94 -25.88 -22.29
CA ASP A 433 -3.94 -26.91 -22.24
C ASP A 433 -3.55 -27.14 -20.78
N GLU A 434 -4.36 -27.96 -20.09
CA GLU A 434 -4.02 -28.53 -18.78
C GLU A 434 -2.64 -29.23 -18.86
N ASP A 435 -2.17 -29.61 -20.06
CA ASP A 435 -0.87 -30.24 -20.28
C ASP A 435 0.28 -29.29 -20.65
N PHE A 436 0.05 -28.10 -21.23
CA PHE A 436 1.16 -27.19 -21.61
C PHE A 436 1.92 -26.69 -20.38
N TYR A 437 1.22 -26.26 -19.34
CA TYR A 437 1.84 -25.64 -18.17
C TYR A 437 2.63 -26.62 -17.31
N ASP A 438 2.19 -27.88 -17.22
CA ASP A 438 2.98 -28.93 -16.57
C ASP A 438 4.18 -29.33 -17.46
N ARG A 439 4.02 -29.47 -18.78
CA ARG A 439 5.14 -29.89 -19.68
C ARG A 439 6.29 -28.88 -19.72
N VAL A 440 6.00 -27.58 -19.68
CA VAL A 440 7.05 -26.54 -19.76
C VAL A 440 7.87 -26.41 -18.46
N TYR A 441 7.34 -26.84 -17.31
CA TYR A 441 7.99 -26.63 -15.99
C TYR A 441 8.18 -27.90 -15.14
N THR A 442 7.87 -29.10 -15.65
CA THR A 442 8.21 -30.37 -14.99
C THR A 442 9.53 -30.98 -15.46
N GLU A 443 10.11 -30.49 -16.56
CA GLU A 443 11.44 -30.89 -17.04
C GLU A 443 12.54 -29.99 -16.46
N LYS A 444 12.87 -30.22 -15.20
CA LYS A 444 14.20 -30.04 -14.58
C LYS A 444 14.14 -30.66 -13.19
N ARG A 445 14.21 -31.99 -13.17
CA ARG A 445 14.54 -32.77 -11.96
C ARG A 445 16.01 -32.59 -11.62
#